data_AF-A0A4R6INZ5-F1
#
_entry.id   AF-A0A4R6INZ5-F1
#
_cell.length_a   1.000
_cell.length_b   1.000
_cell.length_c   1.000
_cell.angle_alpha   90.00
_cell.angle_beta   90.00
_cell.angle_gamma   90.00
#
_symmetry.space_group_name_H-M   'P 1'
#
loop_
_entity.id
_entity.type
_entity.pdbx_description
1 polymer ?
#
loop_
_entity_poly.entity_id
_entity_poly.type
_entity_poly.pdbx_seq_one_letter_code
_entity_poly.pdbx_strand_id
1 'polypeptide(L)'
;MSTTEETFFQSMMAKSRVDMPYSDFEDRMMLRIHKEITFKKSLLKDLNLSILFFILGTGLGLLISTMLDVSGKTVAGISGPNMLIFFQLLFVAFVLMQSEKLIKLFIKSKKL
;
A
#
# COMPACT_ATOMS: atom_id res chain seq x y z
N MET A 1 6.52 64.08 -7.74
CA MET A 1 5.74 63.13 -8.55
C MET A 1 6.10 61.70 -8.14
N SER A 2 5.85 61.33 -6.87
CA SER A 2 6.24 60.03 -6.28
C SER A 2 5.23 59.46 -5.27
N THR A 3 4.20 60.21 -4.86
CA THR A 3 3.31 59.84 -3.76
C THR A 3 2.16 58.92 -4.19
N THR A 4 1.77 58.92 -5.47
CA THR A 4 0.69 58.10 -6.02
C THR A 4 1.08 56.64 -6.21
N GLU A 5 2.35 56.35 -6.51
CA GLU A 5 2.80 54.96 -6.66
C GLU A 5 2.98 54.27 -5.31
N GLU A 6 3.52 54.97 -4.31
CA GLU A 6 3.68 54.43 -2.95
C GLU A 6 2.32 54.08 -2.32
N THR A 7 1.31 54.93 -2.50
CA THR A 7 -0.05 54.69 -2.00
C THR A 7 -0.75 53.55 -2.71
N PHE A 8 -0.54 53.39 -4.02
CA PHE A 8 -1.06 52.24 -4.77
C PHE A 8 -0.41 50.93 -4.32
N PHE A 9 0.91 50.91 -4.15
CA PHE A 9 1.65 49.75 -3.68
C PHE A 9 1.24 49.35 -2.26
N GLN A 10 1.08 50.34 -1.37
CA GLN A 10 0.63 50.12 0.00
C GLN A 10 -0.80 49.54 0.04
N SER A 11 -1.69 49.96 -0.86
CA SER A 11 -3.05 49.42 -0.96
C SER A 11 -3.10 47.97 -1.47
N MET A 12 -2.20 47.58 -2.38
CA MET A 12 -2.07 46.20 -2.83
C MET A 12 -1.48 45.31 -1.73
N MET A 13 -0.48 45.80 -1.00
CA MET A 13 0.13 45.09 0.13
C MET A 13 -0.86 44.91 1.29
N ALA A 14 -1.72 45.90 1.56
CA ALA A 14 -2.77 45.77 2.56
C ALA A 14 -3.85 44.74 2.18
N LYS A 15 -4.16 44.61 0.87
CA LYS A 15 -5.11 43.61 0.36
C LYS A 15 -4.54 42.20 0.28
N SER A 16 -3.21 42.03 0.27
CA SER A 16 -2.55 40.72 0.26
C SER A 16 -2.24 40.17 1.65
N ARG A 17 -2.46 40.97 2.72
CA ARG A 17 -2.48 40.45 4.10
C ARG A 17 -3.67 39.51 4.22
N VAL A 18 -3.42 38.24 3.94
CA VAL A 18 -4.27 37.13 4.32
C VAL A 18 -4.27 37.12 5.85
N ASP A 19 -5.35 37.62 6.46
CA ASP A 19 -5.58 37.41 7.87
C ASP A 19 -5.55 35.91 8.14
N MET A 20 -4.57 35.48 8.93
CA MET A 20 -4.43 34.08 9.32
C MET A 20 -5.73 33.71 10.06
N PRO A 21 -6.55 32.80 9.52
CA PRO A 21 -7.97 32.73 9.86
C PRO A 21 -8.19 32.38 11.33
N TYR A 22 -7.24 31.64 11.95
CA TYR A 22 -7.21 31.29 13.37
C TYR A 22 -5.75 31.03 13.80
N SER A 23 -5.40 31.26 15.08
CA SER A 23 -4.05 31.03 15.63
C SER A 23 -3.52 29.60 15.39
N ASP A 24 -4.40 28.61 15.45
CA ASP A 24 -4.02 27.19 15.33
C ASP A 24 -4.20 26.64 13.90
N PHE A 25 -4.39 27.52 12.91
CA PHE A 25 -4.54 27.08 11.52
C PHE A 25 -3.30 26.32 11.04
N GLU A 26 -2.12 26.84 11.33
CA GLU A 26 -0.85 26.26 10.90
C GLU A 26 -0.60 24.90 11.60
N ASP A 27 -0.84 24.83 12.91
CA ASP A 27 -0.73 23.58 13.67
C ASP A 27 -1.70 22.50 13.17
N ARG A 28 -2.95 22.88 12.89
CA ARG A 28 -3.96 21.97 12.34
C ARG A 28 -3.59 21.49 10.94
N MET A 29 -3.04 22.37 10.11
CA MET A 29 -2.56 22.03 8.76
C MET A 29 -1.36 21.10 8.82
N MET A 30 -0.35 21.40 9.65
CA MET A 30 0.83 20.55 9.84
C MET A 30 0.46 19.17 10.39
N LEU A 31 -0.45 19.08 11.35
CA LEU A 31 -0.95 17.79 11.86
C LEU A 31 -1.65 16.96 10.77
N ARG A 32 -2.40 17.61 9.87
CA ARG A 32 -3.10 16.93 8.78
C ARG A 32 -2.11 16.40 7.73
N ILE A 33 -1.14 17.22 7.36
CA ILE A 33 -0.03 16.84 6.46
C ILE A 33 0.77 15.68 7.06
N HIS A 34 1.11 15.76 8.35
CA HIS A 34 1.89 14.71 9.02
C HIS A 34 1.14 13.37 9.07
N LYS A 35 -0.18 13.40 9.32
CA LYS A 35 -1.03 12.20 9.28
C LYS A 35 -1.08 11.58 7.89
N GLU A 36 -1.22 12.39 6.85
CA GLU A 36 -1.23 11.90 5.46
C GLU A 36 0.12 11.29 5.06
N ILE A 37 1.25 11.93 5.40
CA ILE A 37 2.59 11.42 5.11
C ILE A 37 2.82 10.08 5.82
N THR A 38 2.47 10.00 7.11
CA THR A 38 2.66 8.78 7.90
C THR A 38 1.79 7.63 7.38
N PHE A 39 0.56 7.93 6.97
CA PHE A 39 -0.35 6.95 6.38
C PHE A 39 0.16 6.45 5.01
N LYS A 40 0.65 7.34 4.13
CA LYS A 40 1.26 6.93 2.85
C LYS A 40 2.48 6.03 3.09
N LYS A 41 3.32 6.37 4.08
CA LYS A 41 4.53 5.59 4.40
C LYS A 41 4.20 4.20 4.95
N SER A 42 3.18 4.06 5.79
CA SER A 42 2.77 2.74 6.31
C SER A 42 2.19 1.86 5.19
N LEU A 43 1.36 2.43 4.31
CA LEU A 43 0.78 1.69 3.18
C LEU A 43 1.85 1.15 2.22
N LEU A 44 2.89 1.94 1.92
CA LEU A 44 3.99 1.49 1.06
C LEU A 44 4.78 0.34 1.70
N LYS A 45 4.98 0.39 3.03
CA LYS A 45 5.65 -0.70 3.77
C LYS A 45 4.82 -1.98 3.74
N ASP A 46 3.52 -1.89 3.97
CA ASP A 46 2.60 -3.03 3.97
C ASP A 46 2.50 -3.65 2.56
N LEU A 47 2.50 -2.82 1.51
CA LEU A 47 2.49 -3.25 0.12
C LEU A 47 3.78 -4.02 -0.23
N ASN A 48 4.95 -3.49 0.14
CA ASN A 48 6.22 -4.18 -0.07
C ASN A 48 6.28 -5.54 0.65
N LEU A 49 5.78 -5.60 1.89
CA LEU A 49 5.75 -6.86 2.65
C LEU A 49 4.77 -7.87 2.03
N SER A 50 3.61 -7.42 1.55
CA SER A 50 2.64 -8.26 0.87
C SER A 50 3.18 -8.84 -0.45
N ILE A 51 3.90 -8.04 -1.24
CA ILE A 51 4.60 -8.52 -2.46
C ILE A 51 5.65 -9.57 -2.10
N LEU A 52 6.45 -9.33 -1.05
CA LEU A 52 7.48 -10.25 -0.62
C LEU A 52 6.88 -11.61 -0.19
N PHE A 53 5.80 -11.60 0.59
CA PHE A 53 5.08 -12.83 0.96
C PHE A 53 4.41 -13.51 -0.24
N PHE A 54 3.95 -12.75 -1.23
CA PHE A 54 3.39 -13.33 -2.45
C PHE A 54 4.46 -14.06 -3.27
N ILE A 55 5.62 -13.45 -3.47
CA ILE A 55 6.74 -14.06 -4.21
C ILE A 55 7.26 -15.30 -3.44
N LEU A 56 7.48 -15.19 -2.13
CA LEU A 56 7.92 -16.31 -1.30
C LEU A 56 6.90 -17.44 -1.29
N GLY A 57 5.62 -17.13 -1.09
CA GLY A 57 4.54 -18.12 -1.09
C GLY A 57 4.43 -18.84 -2.43
N THR A 58 4.53 -18.09 -3.54
CA THR A 58 4.49 -18.66 -4.89
C THR A 58 5.70 -19.55 -5.17
N GLY A 59 6.90 -19.09 -4.81
CA GLY A 59 8.13 -19.87 -4.94
C GLY A 59 8.09 -21.16 -4.12
N LEU A 60 7.63 -21.08 -2.87
CA LEU A 60 7.45 -22.25 -2.01
C LEU A 60 6.41 -23.21 -2.56
N GLY A 61 5.26 -22.72 -3.03
CA GLY A 61 4.21 -23.58 -3.60
C GLY A 61 4.66 -24.33 -4.84
N LEU A 62 5.45 -23.69 -5.70
CA LEU A 62 6.07 -24.33 -6.87
C LEU A 62 7.11 -25.37 -6.44
N LEU A 63 8.00 -25.04 -5.50
CA LEU A 63 8.99 -25.98 -4.95
C LEU A 63 8.34 -27.21 -4.32
N ILE A 64 7.27 -27.00 -3.54
CA ILE A 64 6.55 -28.10 -2.91
C ILE A 64 5.84 -28.94 -3.97
N SER A 65 5.22 -28.31 -4.97
CA SER A 65 4.56 -29.05 -6.06
C SER A 65 5.54 -29.93 -6.84
N THR A 66 6.74 -29.43 -7.17
CA THR A 66 7.74 -30.22 -7.90
C THR A 66 8.35 -31.33 -7.04
N MET A 67 8.60 -31.08 -5.75
CA MET A 67 9.07 -32.12 -4.82
C MET A 67 8.03 -33.22 -4.60
N LEU A 68 6.74 -32.87 -4.57
CA LEU A 68 5.65 -33.82 -4.35
C LEU A 68 5.40 -34.70 -5.60
N ASP A 69 5.55 -34.12 -6.79
CA ASP A 69 5.42 -34.82 -8.09
C ASP A 69 6.54 -35.84 -8.31
N VAL A 70 7.79 -35.48 -7.97
CA VAL A 70 8.96 -36.37 -8.09
C VAL A 70 8.90 -37.55 -7.12
N SER A 71 8.21 -37.41 -5.99
CA SER A 71 8.26 -38.41 -4.94
C SER A 71 7.51 -39.70 -5.30
N GLY A 72 6.42 -39.65 -6.08
CA GLY A 72 5.66 -40.83 -6.58
C GLY A 72 5.18 -41.83 -5.51
N LYS A 73 5.47 -41.56 -4.23
CA LYS A 73 5.36 -42.47 -3.10
C LYS A 73 4.17 -42.03 -2.27
N THR A 74 3.41 -43.00 -1.81
CA THR A 74 2.42 -42.85 -0.75
C THR A 74 3.04 -42.17 0.46
N VAL A 75 2.70 -40.91 0.70
CA VAL A 75 3.05 -40.18 1.92
C VAL A 75 1.96 -40.48 2.93
N ALA A 76 2.33 -41.05 4.08
CA ALA A 76 1.40 -41.37 5.19
C ALA A 76 0.19 -42.26 4.81
N GLY A 77 0.35 -43.21 3.87
CA GLY A 77 -0.69 -44.17 3.50
C GLY A 77 -1.79 -43.63 2.57
N ILE A 78 -1.68 -42.37 2.14
CA ILE A 78 -2.60 -41.73 1.20
C ILE A 78 -1.98 -41.77 -0.20
N SER A 79 -2.80 -42.08 -1.21
CA SER A 79 -2.39 -42.06 -2.62
C SER A 79 -1.85 -40.68 -2.99
N GLY A 80 -0.57 -40.61 -3.39
CA GLY A 80 0.15 -39.37 -3.72
C GLY A 80 -0.62 -38.39 -4.62
N PRO A 81 -1.33 -38.85 -5.67
CA PRO A 81 -2.14 -37.99 -6.55
C PRO A 81 -3.25 -37.21 -5.83
N ASN A 82 -3.94 -37.82 -4.86
CA ASN A 82 -5.04 -37.16 -4.15
C ASN A 82 -4.54 -36.05 -3.21
N MET A 83 -3.38 -36.28 -2.59
CA MET A 83 -2.74 -35.30 -1.71
C MET A 83 -2.19 -34.12 -2.51
N LEU A 84 -1.66 -34.38 -3.71
CA LEU A 84 -1.18 -33.35 -4.64
C LEU A 84 -2.31 -32.40 -5.06
N ILE A 85 -3.48 -32.95 -5.43
CA ILE A 85 -4.66 -32.17 -5.80
C ILE A 85 -5.13 -31.29 -4.63
N PHE A 86 -5.19 -31.84 -3.41
CA PHE A 86 -5.59 -31.09 -2.23
C PHE A 86 -4.63 -29.93 -1.92
N PHE A 87 -3.33 -30.18 -2.01
CA PHE A 87 -2.31 -29.16 -1.81
C PHE A 87 -2.37 -28.06 -2.88
N GLN A 88 -2.62 -28.45 -4.13
CA GLN A 88 -2.78 -27.51 -5.24
C GLN A 88 -4.04 -26.65 -5.09
N LEU A 89 -5.15 -27.23 -4.62
CA LEU A 89 -6.37 -26.49 -4.29
C LEU A 89 -6.15 -25.47 -3.17
N LEU A 90 -5.48 -25.88 -2.09
CA LEU A 90 -5.09 -24.99 -1.00
C LEU A 90 -4.17 -23.87 -1.48
N PHE A 91 -3.21 -24.19 -2.35
CA PHE A 91 -2.29 -23.22 -2.91
C PHE A 91 -3.02 -22.18 -3.79
N VAL A 92 -3.92 -22.61 -4.67
CA VAL A 92 -4.73 -21.72 -5.50
C VAL A 92 -5.64 -20.83 -4.63
N ALA A 93 -6.27 -21.39 -3.59
CA ALA A 93 -7.07 -20.62 -2.65
C ALA A 93 -6.22 -19.58 -1.89
N PHE A 94 -5.02 -19.96 -1.45
CA PHE A 94 -4.08 -19.05 -0.79
C PHE A 94 -3.63 -17.92 -1.71
N VAL A 95 -3.33 -18.22 -2.97
CA VAL A 95 -2.94 -17.25 -4.00
C VAL A 95 -4.08 -16.28 -4.29
N LEU A 96 -5.32 -16.76 -4.42
CA LEU A 96 -6.51 -15.92 -4.61
C LEU A 96 -6.76 -15.02 -3.40
N MET A 97 -6.67 -15.54 -2.19
CA MET A 97 -6.86 -14.76 -0.97
C MET A 97 -5.79 -13.68 -0.81
N GLN A 98 -4.54 -13.98 -1.17
CA GLN A 98 -3.45 -13.00 -1.18
C GLN A 98 -3.61 -11.97 -2.30
N SER A 99 -4.08 -12.37 -3.48
CA SER A 99 -4.27 -11.46 -4.61
C SER A 99 -5.36 -10.43 -4.34
N GLU A 100 -6.46 -10.82 -3.70
CA GLU A 100 -7.50 -9.86 -3.27
C GLU A 100 -6.97 -8.79 -2.32
N LYS A 101 -6.12 -9.19 -1.36
CA LYS A 101 -5.49 -8.24 -0.42
C LYS A 101 -4.52 -7.31 -1.14
N LEU A 102 -3.74 -7.85 -2.08
CA LEU A 102 -2.82 -7.09 -2.93
C LEU A 102 -3.57 -6.08 -3.81
N ILE A 103 -4.66 -6.48 -4.46
CA ILE A 103 -5.49 -5.61 -5.31
C ILE A 103 -6.11 -4.49 -4.48
N LYS A 104 -6.65 -4.77 -3.29
CA LYS A 104 -7.19 -3.74 -2.39
C LYS A 104 -6.12 -2.74 -1.96
N LEU A 105 -4.91 -3.20 -1.65
CA LEU A 105 -3.77 -2.33 -1.31
C LEU A 105 -3.33 -1.49 -2.52
N PHE A 106 -3.29 -2.07 -3.73
CA PHE A 106 -2.90 -1.38 -4.95
C PHE A 106 -3.91 -0.29 -5.35
N ILE A 107 -5.21 -0.59 -5.27
CA ILE A 107 -6.28 0.39 -5.54
C ILE A 107 -6.23 1.53 -4.52
N LYS A 108 -5.98 1.21 -3.24
CA LYS A 108 -5.85 2.22 -2.18
C LYS A 108 -4.60 3.09 -2.37
N SER A 109 -3.51 2.52 -2.88
CA SER A 109 -2.29 3.25 -3.25
C SER A 109 -2.52 4.21 -4.43
N LYS A 110 -3.29 3.80 -5.45
CA LYS A 110 -3.59 4.64 -6.64
C LYS A 110 -4.57 5.79 -6.37
N LYS A 111 -5.33 5.74 -5.27
CA LYS A 111 -6.29 6.77 -4.85
C LYS A 111 -5.66 7.87 -3.96
N LEU A 112 -4.39 7.72 -3.59
CA LEU A 112 -3.57 8.65 -2.80
C LEU A 112 -2.62 9.45 -3.69
#